data_AF-A0A2T0QH59-F1
#
_entry.id   AF-A0A2T0QH59-F1
#
_cell.length_a   1.000
_cell.length_b   1.000
_cell.length_c   1.000
_cell.angle_alpha   90.00
_cell.angle_beta   90.00
_cell.angle_gamma   90.00
#
_symmetry.space_group_name_H-M   'P 1'
#
loop_
_entity.id
_entity.type
_entity.pdbx_description
1 polymer ?
#
loop_
_entity_poly.entity_id
_entity_poly.type
_entity_poly.pdbx_seq_one_letter_code
_entity_poly.pdbx_strand_id
1 'polypeptide(L)'
;MTQPRCLLTIGWICNAPCHRPIRPSISYPDQRLRARCGGFFCESWPDLDSTRRGSTNGVNTVYLYRCFTPFFRFAFLRVPAVTDSDSDSHSVNEFPIAPPAPRKHRGAVTNLQGRYEVDQREAVDDGWLSAPEDDEPKVLRTQVFEERAKTILTRNASPDIPFSVSLNPYRGCEHGCIYCFARPTHAYLGLSPGLDFESRIYAKINAPELLERELSKKSYVPEPIALGVNTDAWQPVERDLRLTRRVIEVLSERQHPFAAITKSSLIERDLDLLAPMAARGQFMAAITITTLDAEIARTLEPRAATPSRRLRAIRTLSEAGIPVGVSIAPVIPFVTEPDMERVLEACAEAGASNASYIVLRLPWEVAPLFKDWLTAHFPDRADRVMSRVRDMRGGKDYDSSFSTRMKGEGLWADLLKQRFHKAVRRLGLNRRDRGILDMSHFRPVDVPRADKPAHDDPQLNLF
;
A
#
# COMPACT_ATOMS: atom_id res chain seq x y z
N MET A 1 -22.82 -24.54 54.76
CA MET A 1 -23.83 -23.45 54.84
C MET A 1 -23.15 -22.13 54.54
N THR A 2 -23.72 -21.39 53.58
CA THR A 2 -23.68 -19.93 53.37
C THR A 2 -22.35 -19.19 53.12
N GLN A 3 -22.18 -18.76 51.85
CA GLN A 3 -21.53 -17.51 51.40
C GLN A 3 -22.34 -16.24 51.84
N PRO A 4 -22.01 -14.99 51.44
CA PRO A 4 -20.73 -14.22 51.39
C PRO A 4 -20.94 -12.74 51.89
N ARG A 5 -19.91 -11.86 51.83
CA ARG A 5 -20.10 -10.41 51.55
C ARG A 5 -18.80 -9.67 51.16
N CYS A 6 -18.92 -8.86 50.10
CA CYS A 6 -17.92 -7.96 49.51
C CYS A 6 -17.63 -6.69 50.34
N LEU A 7 -16.46 -6.08 50.13
CA LEU A 7 -16.28 -4.62 49.94
C LEU A 7 -14.84 -4.32 49.49
N LEU A 8 -14.70 -3.66 48.35
CA LEU A 8 -13.44 -3.23 47.73
C LEU A 8 -13.34 -1.70 47.88
N THR A 9 -12.26 -1.25 48.50
CA THR A 9 -11.96 0.14 48.84
C THR A 9 -11.07 0.76 47.76
N ILE A 10 -11.44 1.93 47.23
CA ILE A 10 -10.59 2.77 46.38
C ILE A 10 -9.97 3.86 47.26
N GLY A 11 -8.64 3.90 47.34
CA GLY A 11 -7.87 4.94 48.01
C GLY A 11 -7.08 5.78 47.00
N TRP A 12 -7.24 7.09 47.07
CA TRP A 12 -6.39 8.12 46.48
C TRP A 12 -5.61 8.81 47.60
N ILE A 13 -4.35 9.23 47.35
CA ILE A 13 -3.73 10.44 47.92
C ILE A 13 -2.41 10.81 47.17
N CYS A 14 -2.40 12.07 46.73
CA CYS A 14 -1.36 13.12 46.53
C CYS A 14 0.11 12.84 46.16
N ASN A 15 0.66 13.68 45.26
CA ASN A 15 1.32 14.96 45.62
C ASN A 15 1.87 15.76 44.41
N ALA A 16 1.67 17.09 44.37
CA ALA A 16 2.69 18.13 44.11
C ALA A 16 2.08 19.55 43.96
N PRO A 17 2.70 20.62 44.52
CA PRO A 17 2.24 22.01 44.44
C PRO A 17 3.13 22.94 43.56
N CYS A 18 2.60 24.05 43.03
CA CYS A 18 3.24 25.39 42.97
C CYS A 18 2.36 26.49 42.32
N HIS A 19 2.64 27.75 42.67
CA HIS A 19 1.75 28.92 42.74
C HIS A 19 1.71 29.88 41.52
N ARG A 20 0.48 30.38 41.22
CA ARG A 20 0.00 31.77 40.88
C ARG A 20 0.46 32.50 39.57
N PRO A 21 -0.19 33.60 39.13
CA PRO A 21 -1.63 33.83 38.85
C PRO A 21 -1.90 34.66 37.53
N ILE A 22 -3.11 34.61 36.94
CA ILE A 22 -3.55 35.58 35.90
C ILE A 22 -5.04 35.95 36.10
N ARG A 23 -5.36 37.25 36.03
CA ARG A 23 -6.68 37.89 35.81
C ARG A 23 -6.44 39.32 35.26
N PRO A 24 -7.43 40.05 34.72
CA PRO A 24 -8.45 39.70 33.71
C PRO A 24 -8.74 40.87 32.69
N SER A 25 -9.49 40.61 31.60
CA SER A 25 -10.42 41.57 30.93
C SER A 25 -11.20 40.83 29.83
N ILE A 26 -12.50 40.55 29.99
CA ILE A 26 -13.72 41.35 29.67
C ILE A 26 -13.81 41.78 28.19
N SER A 27 -14.68 41.14 27.41
CA SER A 27 -15.96 41.70 26.91
C SER A 27 -16.73 40.72 25.98
N TYR A 28 -17.98 40.43 26.37
CA TYR A 28 -19.12 39.94 25.54
C TYR A 28 -19.73 41.15 24.77
N PRO A 29 -20.79 41.06 23.91
CA PRO A 29 -21.85 40.03 23.73
C PRO A 29 -22.08 39.66 22.23
N ASP A 30 -22.99 38.79 21.78
CA ASP A 30 -24.40 38.65 22.14
C ASP A 30 -25.02 37.31 21.69
N GLN A 31 -26.01 36.90 22.46
CA GLN A 31 -26.78 35.66 22.43
C GLN A 31 -27.90 35.72 21.38
N ARG A 32 -28.37 34.55 20.93
CA ARG A 32 -29.81 34.23 20.88
C ARG A 32 -30.03 32.72 20.81
N LEU A 33 -30.33 32.16 21.98
CA LEU A 33 -31.01 30.87 22.15
C LEU A 33 -32.49 31.04 21.76
N ARG A 34 -33.02 30.13 20.92
CA ARG A 34 -34.42 29.70 20.99
C ARG A 34 -34.49 28.20 20.73
N ALA A 35 -34.87 27.47 21.76
CA ALA A 35 -35.35 26.10 21.66
C ALA A 35 -36.73 26.09 20.99
N ARG A 36 -36.96 25.16 20.06
CA ARG A 36 -38.29 24.62 19.74
C ARG A 36 -38.15 23.13 19.41
N CYS A 37 -38.87 22.32 20.19
CA CYS A 37 -39.20 20.94 19.86
C CYS A 37 -40.20 20.89 18.70
N GLY A 38 -40.16 19.81 17.92
CA GLY A 38 -41.28 19.29 17.16
C GLY A 38 -41.19 19.47 15.64
N GLY A 39 -41.29 18.34 14.92
CA GLY A 39 -41.63 18.34 13.49
C GLY A 39 -40.89 17.27 12.68
N PHE A 40 -41.37 16.02 12.75
CA PHE A 40 -41.13 15.02 11.70
C PHE A 40 -41.81 15.48 10.41
N PHE A 41 -41.09 15.41 9.28
CA PHE A 41 -41.68 15.42 7.94
C PHE A 41 -41.24 14.13 7.25
N CYS A 42 -42.22 13.31 6.88
CA CYS A 42 -42.08 12.07 6.14
C CYS A 42 -42.81 12.29 4.82
N GLU A 43 -42.10 12.28 3.69
CA GLU A 43 -42.72 12.24 2.36
C GLU A 43 -42.64 10.81 1.82
N SER A 44 -43.83 10.29 1.53
CA SER A 44 -44.14 9.02 0.88
C SER A 44 -43.97 9.11 -0.63
N TRP A 45 -43.43 8.05 -1.26
CA TRP A 45 -43.74 7.69 -2.65
C TRP A 45 -44.03 6.18 -2.75
N PRO A 46 -44.92 5.77 -3.66
CA PRO A 46 -45.76 4.57 -3.50
C PRO A 46 -45.21 3.32 -4.18
N ASP A 47 -45.79 2.19 -3.74
CA ASP A 47 -45.72 0.84 -4.27
C ASP A 47 -45.80 0.73 -5.80
N LEU A 48 -45.01 -0.17 -6.36
CA LEU A 48 -45.33 -0.83 -7.62
C LEU A 48 -44.95 -2.32 -7.54
N ASP A 49 -46.00 -3.11 -7.68
CA ASP A 49 -46.10 -4.55 -7.55
C ASP A 49 -45.73 -5.29 -8.85
N SER A 50 -45.25 -6.51 -8.68
CA SER A 50 -45.32 -7.66 -9.62
C SER A 50 -44.44 -7.73 -10.90
N THR A 51 -43.59 -8.76 -10.89
CA THR A 51 -43.37 -9.77 -11.96
C THR A 51 -42.91 -9.34 -13.37
N ARG A 52 -41.59 -9.48 -13.61
CA ARG A 52 -41.07 -10.02 -14.89
C ARG A 52 -39.92 -11.00 -14.63
N ARG A 53 -40.13 -12.25 -15.03
CA ARG A 53 -39.10 -13.30 -15.12
C ARG A 53 -38.12 -12.94 -16.23
N GLY A 54 -36.84 -12.89 -15.89
CA GLY A 54 -35.72 -12.90 -16.83
C GLY A 54 -34.59 -13.70 -16.20
N SER A 55 -34.20 -14.79 -16.85
CA SER A 55 -33.19 -15.74 -16.36
C SER A 55 -31.81 -15.10 -16.31
N THR A 56 -31.18 -15.08 -15.13
CA THR A 56 -29.73 -14.87 -14.99
C THR A 56 -29.18 -15.70 -13.84
N ASN A 57 -28.35 -16.68 -14.19
CA ASN A 57 -27.18 -17.22 -13.50
C ASN A 57 -27.21 -17.26 -11.97
N GLY A 58 -27.35 -18.47 -11.45
CA GLY A 58 -27.29 -18.81 -10.03
C GLY A 58 -25.93 -18.48 -9.41
N VAL A 59 -25.92 -17.43 -8.61
CA VAL A 59 -25.11 -17.30 -7.39
C VAL A 59 -26.09 -16.78 -6.35
N ASN A 60 -26.59 -17.65 -5.47
CA ASN A 60 -27.47 -17.23 -4.40
C ASN A 60 -26.63 -16.48 -3.36
N THR A 61 -26.63 -15.15 -3.46
CA THR A 61 -26.06 -14.27 -2.43
C THR A 61 -27.07 -14.20 -1.28
N VAL A 62 -26.72 -14.78 -0.14
CA VAL A 62 -27.53 -14.65 1.09
C VAL A 62 -27.14 -13.34 1.77
N TYR A 63 -28.10 -12.42 1.90
CA TYR A 63 -27.91 -11.12 2.56
C TYR A 63 -28.34 -11.23 4.04
N LEU A 64 -27.44 -10.98 4.98
CA LEU A 64 -27.77 -10.81 6.39
C LEU A 64 -27.71 -9.32 6.74
N TYR A 65 -28.88 -8.68 6.84
CA TYR A 65 -29.01 -7.31 7.35
C TYR A 65 -29.12 -7.34 8.88
N ARG A 66 -28.25 -6.63 9.59
CA ARG A 66 -28.35 -6.44 11.05
C ARG A 66 -28.85 -5.03 11.33
N CYS A 67 -30.17 -4.86 11.42
CA CYS A 67 -30.81 -3.60 11.83
C CYS A 67 -30.81 -3.46 13.36
N PHE A 68 -30.34 -2.32 13.88
CA PHE A 68 -30.45 -1.93 15.27
C PHE A 68 -31.51 -0.83 15.44
N THR A 69 -32.60 -1.10 16.18
CA THR A 69 -33.46 -0.07 16.77
C THR A 69 -33.95 -0.50 18.16
N PRO A 70 -34.11 0.44 19.12
CA PRO A 70 -34.45 0.11 20.50
C PRO A 70 -35.95 0.28 20.83
N PHE A 71 -36.44 -0.58 21.73
CA PHE A 71 -37.64 -0.48 22.58
C PHE A 71 -39.03 -0.32 21.93
N PHE A 72 -39.85 -1.37 21.99
CA PHE A 72 -41.21 -1.30 22.54
C PHE A 72 -41.64 -2.66 23.13
N ARG A 73 -42.41 -2.60 24.21
CA ARG A 73 -42.83 -3.68 25.11
C ARG A 73 -44.30 -4.01 24.83
N PHE A 74 -44.65 -5.31 24.86
CA PHE A 74 -45.90 -5.96 25.34
C PHE A 74 -46.39 -7.07 24.41
N ALA A 75 -46.43 -8.30 24.91
CA ALA A 75 -47.65 -8.99 25.36
C ALA A 75 -47.31 -10.46 25.69
N PHE A 76 -47.67 -10.89 26.90
CA PHE A 76 -47.54 -12.25 27.37
C PHE A 76 -48.56 -13.16 26.67
N LEU A 77 -48.08 -14.26 26.08
CA LEU A 77 -48.89 -15.44 25.78
C LEU A 77 -48.14 -16.66 26.34
N ARG A 78 -48.80 -17.33 27.29
CA ARG A 78 -48.28 -18.44 28.09
C ARG A 78 -48.80 -19.74 27.48
N VAL A 79 -47.90 -20.59 26.97
CA VAL A 79 -48.17 -22.01 26.61
C VAL A 79 -46.92 -22.83 27.02
N PRO A 80 -47.04 -24.13 27.31
CA PRO A 80 -46.65 -24.76 28.56
C PRO A 80 -45.18 -25.21 28.56
N ALA A 81 -44.66 -25.45 29.77
CA ALA A 81 -43.32 -26.00 29.98
C ALA A 81 -43.21 -27.42 29.42
N VAL A 82 -42.41 -27.59 28.37
CA VAL A 82 -41.75 -28.86 28.07
C VAL A 82 -40.39 -28.77 28.74
N THR A 83 -40.24 -29.53 29.83
CA THR A 83 -38.94 -29.88 30.37
C THR A 83 -38.34 -30.93 29.45
N ASP A 84 -37.35 -30.55 28.66
CA ASP A 84 -36.31 -31.51 28.28
C ASP A 84 -34.95 -30.85 28.40
N SER A 85 -34.14 -31.52 29.19
CA SER A 85 -32.71 -31.34 29.38
C SER A 85 -32.00 -31.52 28.05
N ASP A 86 -31.31 -30.50 27.57
CA ASP A 86 -29.97 -30.62 27.00
C ASP A 86 -29.39 -29.22 26.82
N SER A 87 -28.47 -28.87 27.71
CA SER A 87 -27.67 -27.66 27.64
C SER A 87 -26.52 -27.88 26.65
N ASP A 88 -26.82 -27.89 25.36
CA ASP A 88 -25.80 -27.70 24.33
C ASP A 88 -25.77 -26.21 23.94
N SER A 89 -24.78 -25.52 24.50
CA SER A 89 -24.34 -24.23 24.01
C SER A 89 -23.68 -24.41 22.65
N HIS A 90 -24.48 -24.57 21.60
CA HIS A 90 -24.02 -24.43 20.22
C HIS A 90 -23.75 -22.94 19.93
N SER A 91 -22.58 -22.48 20.34
CA SER A 91 -21.94 -21.36 19.65
C SER A 91 -21.15 -21.90 18.46
N VAL A 92 -21.11 -21.08 17.41
CA VAL A 92 -20.09 -21.00 16.35
C VAL A 92 -20.49 -21.61 14.99
N ASN A 93 -20.88 -20.71 14.08
CA ASN A 93 -20.93 -20.80 12.62
C ASN A 93 -21.54 -22.06 12.00
N GLU A 94 -22.79 -21.92 11.55
CA GLU A 94 -23.54 -22.90 10.74
C GLU A 94 -22.87 -23.23 9.39
N PHE A 95 -21.88 -22.43 8.97
CA PHE A 95 -21.03 -22.68 7.81
C PHE A 95 -19.56 -22.39 8.14
N PRO A 96 -18.63 -23.35 7.99
CA PRO A 96 -17.22 -23.10 8.25
C PRO A 96 -16.67 -22.07 7.25
N ILE A 97 -16.02 -21.03 7.75
CA ILE A 97 -15.25 -20.10 6.92
C ILE A 97 -14.07 -20.88 6.36
N ALA A 98 -13.95 -20.93 5.03
CA ALA A 98 -12.85 -21.63 4.38
C ALA A 98 -11.49 -21.03 4.82
N PRO A 99 -10.50 -21.85 5.19
CA PRO A 99 -9.20 -21.35 5.62
C PRO A 99 -8.51 -20.59 4.48
N PRO A 100 -7.69 -19.57 4.78
CA PRO A 100 -6.91 -18.86 3.78
C PRO A 100 -6.04 -19.83 2.96
N ALA A 101 -6.31 -19.94 1.67
CA ALA A 101 -5.59 -20.85 0.78
C ALA A 101 -4.67 -20.08 -0.18
N PRO A 102 -3.37 -20.43 -0.27
CA PRO A 102 -2.48 -19.86 -1.27
C PRO A 102 -3.03 -19.97 -2.69
N ARG A 103 -2.98 -18.86 -3.43
CA ARG A 103 -3.34 -18.84 -4.84
C ARG A 103 -2.08 -18.72 -5.69
N LYS A 104 -2.00 -19.53 -6.75
CA LYS A 104 -0.85 -19.50 -7.67
C LYS A 104 -0.65 -18.10 -8.25
N HIS A 105 0.60 -17.61 -8.20
CA HIS A 105 1.01 -16.29 -8.67
C HIS A 105 0.41 -15.10 -7.92
N ARG A 106 -0.13 -15.30 -6.71
CA ARG A 106 -0.75 -14.28 -5.89
C ARG A 106 -0.11 -14.25 -4.51
N GLY A 107 0.11 -13.05 -3.98
CA GLY A 107 0.76 -12.90 -2.68
C GLY A 107 -0.25 -12.78 -1.55
N ALA A 108 -1.39 -12.15 -1.81
CA ALA A 108 -2.51 -12.19 -0.88
C ALA A 108 -3.20 -13.55 -0.93
N VAL A 109 -3.46 -14.14 0.24
CA VAL A 109 -4.20 -15.40 0.39
C VAL A 109 -5.70 -15.15 0.60
N THR A 110 -6.07 -13.93 0.99
CA THR A 110 -7.46 -13.47 1.20
C THR A 110 -7.74 -12.21 0.38
N ASN A 111 -9.02 -11.93 0.11
CA ASN A 111 -9.47 -10.67 -0.50
C ASN A 111 -10.10 -9.76 0.56
N LEU A 112 -9.32 -9.42 1.59
CA LEU A 112 -9.78 -8.62 2.74
C LEU A 112 -10.45 -7.32 2.28
N GLN A 113 -11.63 -7.04 2.83
CA GLN A 113 -12.35 -5.85 2.45
C GLN A 113 -11.68 -4.56 2.91
N GLY A 114 -11.81 -3.50 2.10
CA GLY A 114 -11.20 -2.20 2.40
C GLY A 114 -11.91 -1.48 3.55
N ARG A 115 -11.15 -0.70 4.32
CA ARG A 115 -11.64 0.07 5.49
C ARG A 115 -12.78 1.07 5.26
N TYR A 116 -13.11 1.40 4.01
CA TYR A 116 -14.15 2.38 3.67
C TYR A 116 -15.45 1.72 3.19
N GLU A 117 -15.46 0.39 3.09
CA GLU A 117 -16.63 -0.36 2.70
C GLU A 117 -17.59 -0.52 3.90
N VAL A 118 -18.89 -0.46 3.61
CA VAL A 118 -19.95 -0.55 4.64
C VAL A 118 -20.41 -1.99 4.84
N ASP A 119 -20.51 -2.77 3.77
CA ASP A 119 -21.06 -4.12 3.79
C ASP A 119 -19.95 -5.16 3.85
N GLN A 120 -19.92 -6.07 4.83
CA GLN A 120 -18.93 -7.15 4.86
C GLN A 120 -19.35 -8.36 4.01
N ARG A 121 -18.41 -8.91 3.24
CA ARG A 121 -18.62 -10.14 2.45
C ARG A 121 -17.64 -11.23 2.88
N GLU A 122 -18.18 -12.38 3.26
CA GLU A 122 -17.41 -13.57 3.63
C GLU A 122 -17.72 -14.71 2.66
N ALA A 123 -16.68 -15.44 2.25
CA ALA A 123 -16.86 -16.66 1.49
C ALA A 123 -17.14 -17.80 2.48
N VAL A 124 -18.31 -18.42 2.36
CA VAL A 124 -18.73 -19.58 3.16
C VAL A 124 -18.82 -20.79 2.25
N ASP A 125 -18.41 -21.95 2.78
CA ASP A 125 -18.75 -23.22 2.15
C ASP A 125 -20.22 -23.49 2.46
N ASP A 126 -21.07 -23.46 1.42
CA ASP A 126 -22.50 -23.71 1.55
C ASP A 126 -22.83 -25.22 1.61
N GLY A 127 -21.82 -26.09 1.48
CA GLY A 127 -21.97 -27.55 1.50
C GLY A 127 -22.52 -28.13 0.19
N TRP A 128 -22.74 -27.30 -0.84
CA TRP A 128 -23.26 -27.76 -2.14
C TRP A 128 -22.18 -28.34 -3.06
N LEU A 129 -20.89 -28.22 -2.70
CA LEU A 129 -19.77 -28.79 -3.45
C LEU A 129 -19.55 -30.27 -3.08
N SER A 130 -20.52 -31.11 -3.44
CA SER A 130 -20.41 -32.58 -3.43
C SER A 130 -20.53 -33.14 -4.86
N ALA A 131 -19.62 -32.75 -5.75
CA ALA A 131 -19.37 -33.51 -6.99
C ALA A 131 -17.92 -33.27 -7.47
N PRO A 132 -17.15 -34.32 -7.77
CA PRO A 132 -15.85 -34.19 -8.41
C PRO A 132 -16.06 -34.03 -9.93
N GLU A 133 -16.52 -32.87 -10.36
CA GLU A 133 -16.51 -32.48 -11.78
C GLU A 133 -15.58 -31.28 -11.96
N ASP A 134 -14.41 -31.52 -12.54
CA ASP A 134 -13.59 -30.66 -13.43
C ASP A 134 -13.48 -29.12 -13.22
N ASP A 135 -13.83 -28.56 -12.06
CA ASP A 135 -13.65 -27.13 -11.78
C ASP A 135 -12.32 -26.88 -11.07
N GLU A 136 -11.22 -26.88 -11.83
CA GLU A 136 -10.02 -26.16 -11.39
C GLU A 136 -10.44 -24.73 -10.99
N PRO A 137 -10.02 -24.20 -9.82
CA PRO A 137 -10.44 -22.88 -9.38
C PRO A 137 -10.07 -21.85 -10.45
N LYS A 138 -11.10 -21.14 -10.97
CA LYS A 138 -10.93 -20.17 -12.06
C LYS A 138 -9.72 -19.27 -11.79
N VAL A 139 -8.73 -19.37 -12.67
CA VAL A 139 -7.48 -18.61 -12.55
C VAL A 139 -7.81 -17.12 -12.50
N LEU A 140 -7.52 -16.48 -11.36
CA LEU A 140 -7.71 -15.04 -11.21
C LEU A 140 -6.78 -14.30 -12.18
N ARG A 141 -7.31 -13.81 -13.29
CA ARG A 141 -6.56 -13.02 -14.29
C ARG A 141 -6.44 -11.57 -13.83
N THR A 142 -5.30 -10.96 -14.13
CA THR A 142 -5.11 -9.52 -13.91
C THR A 142 -5.87 -8.74 -14.99
N GLN A 143 -6.62 -7.74 -14.56
CA GLN A 143 -7.34 -6.78 -15.38
C GLN A 143 -6.65 -5.43 -15.29
N VAL A 144 -6.56 -4.74 -16.43
CA VAL A 144 -5.92 -3.43 -16.55
C VAL A 144 -6.98 -2.44 -17.01
N PHE A 145 -7.13 -1.36 -16.26
CA PHE A 145 -8.08 -0.29 -16.51
C PHE A 145 -7.31 0.97 -16.90
N GLU A 146 -7.80 1.67 -17.90
CA GLU A 146 -7.25 2.97 -18.26
C GLU A 146 -7.75 4.04 -17.28
N GLU A 147 -6.83 4.82 -16.72
CA GLU A 147 -7.11 5.96 -15.87
C GLU A 147 -6.62 7.24 -16.57
N ARG A 148 -7.49 8.24 -16.68
CA ARG A 148 -7.07 9.61 -17.03
C ARG A 148 -6.84 10.39 -15.75
N ALA A 149 -5.58 10.50 -15.33
CA ALA A 149 -5.22 11.19 -14.10
C ALA A 149 -5.33 12.72 -14.26
N LYS A 150 -5.54 13.43 -13.15
CA LYS A 150 -5.52 14.90 -13.11
C LYS A 150 -4.10 15.47 -12.93
N THR A 151 -3.29 14.78 -12.14
CA THR A 151 -1.89 15.08 -11.84
C THR A 151 -1.07 13.79 -11.83
N ILE A 152 0.24 13.89 -12.06
CA ILE A 152 1.13 12.72 -12.10
C ILE A 152 2.23 12.76 -11.03
N LEU A 153 2.67 13.95 -10.63
CA LEU A 153 3.62 14.15 -9.53
C LEU A 153 2.88 14.18 -8.19
N THR A 154 3.40 13.44 -7.21
CA THR A 154 2.93 13.41 -5.83
C THR A 154 4.02 13.95 -4.91
N ARG A 155 3.65 14.82 -3.97
CA ARG A 155 4.56 15.47 -3.03
C ARG A 155 4.42 14.90 -1.62
N ASN A 156 5.51 14.86 -0.86
CA ASN A 156 5.54 14.45 0.52
C ASN A 156 6.54 15.31 1.33
N ALA A 157 6.35 15.37 2.65
CA ALA A 157 7.21 16.11 3.58
C ALA A 157 7.87 15.16 4.62
N SER A 158 8.10 13.90 4.23
CA SER A 158 8.57 12.91 5.18
C SER A 158 10.09 13.02 5.40
N PRO A 159 10.56 13.10 6.66
CA PRO A 159 11.99 13.19 6.96
C PRO A 159 12.73 11.85 6.77
N ASP A 160 12.01 10.76 6.55
CA ASP A 160 12.59 9.40 6.49
C ASP A 160 13.06 8.99 5.09
N ILE A 161 12.68 9.74 4.06
CA ILE A 161 12.98 9.42 2.66
C ILE A 161 13.75 10.57 2.01
N PRO A 162 14.71 10.26 1.12
CA PRO A 162 15.59 11.27 0.53
C PRO A 162 14.95 12.04 -0.64
N PHE A 163 13.62 12.02 -0.76
CA PHE A 163 12.89 12.64 -1.86
C PHE A 163 11.57 13.24 -1.40
N SER A 164 11.21 14.37 -1.99
CA SER A 164 9.96 15.12 -1.80
C SER A 164 8.94 14.81 -2.89
N VAL A 165 9.38 14.46 -4.10
CA VAL A 165 8.52 14.22 -5.27
C VAL A 165 8.61 12.78 -5.74
N SER A 166 7.46 12.21 -6.09
CA SER A 166 7.38 10.88 -6.69
C SER A 166 6.44 10.83 -7.89
N LEU A 167 6.70 9.85 -8.76
CA LEU A 167 5.90 9.56 -9.94
C LEU A 167 5.58 8.06 -9.96
N ASN A 168 4.30 7.73 -10.08
CA ASN A 168 3.84 6.35 -10.22
C ASN A 168 2.88 6.26 -11.42
N PRO A 169 3.30 5.62 -12.53
CA PRO A 169 2.46 5.49 -13.74
C PRO A 169 1.22 4.61 -13.52
N TYR A 170 1.22 3.80 -12.48
CA TYR A 170 0.17 2.82 -12.20
C TYR A 170 -0.41 2.98 -10.79
N ARG A 171 -1.64 2.50 -10.58
CA ARG A 171 -2.17 2.14 -9.26
C ARG A 171 -2.42 0.64 -9.20
N GLY A 172 -2.08 0.03 -8.06
CA GLY A 172 -1.98 -1.43 -7.95
C GLY A 172 -0.65 -1.92 -8.48
N CYS A 173 -0.24 -3.10 -8.03
CA CYS A 173 1.02 -3.69 -8.47
C CYS A 173 0.89 -5.19 -8.67
N GLU A 174 1.11 -5.64 -9.91
CA GLU A 174 1.05 -7.03 -10.31
C GLU A 174 2.08 -7.92 -9.64
N HIS A 175 3.18 -7.36 -9.11
CA HIS A 175 4.17 -8.11 -8.34
C HIS A 175 3.56 -8.85 -7.15
N GLY A 176 2.46 -8.31 -6.60
CA GLY A 176 1.70 -8.97 -5.55
C GLY A 176 2.46 -9.13 -4.24
N CYS A 177 3.43 -8.25 -3.93
CA CYS A 177 4.20 -8.39 -2.69
C CYS A 177 3.26 -8.30 -1.48
N ILE A 178 3.17 -9.35 -0.65
CA ILE A 178 2.22 -9.39 0.47
C ILE A 178 2.45 -8.27 1.48
N TYR A 179 3.70 -7.91 1.71
CA TYR A 179 4.15 -6.86 2.63
C TYR A 179 4.00 -5.43 2.07
N CYS A 180 3.43 -5.25 0.87
CA CYS A 180 3.46 -3.96 0.18
C CYS A 180 2.65 -2.89 0.94
N PHE A 181 3.34 -1.84 1.38
CA PHE A 181 2.71 -0.72 2.09
C PHE A 181 1.71 0.08 1.23
N ALA A 182 1.70 -0.14 -0.09
CA ALA A 182 0.79 0.51 -1.02
C ALA A 182 -0.55 -0.23 -1.17
N ARG A 183 -0.68 -1.47 -0.70
CA ARG A 183 -1.96 -2.21 -0.69
C ARG A 183 -3.15 -1.40 -0.17
N PRO A 184 -3.01 -0.63 0.93
CA PRO A 184 -4.10 0.20 1.45
C PRO A 184 -4.60 1.27 0.47
N THR A 185 -3.90 1.58 -0.63
CA THR A 185 -4.39 2.57 -1.60
C THR A 185 -5.63 2.11 -2.34
N HIS A 186 -5.82 0.79 -2.50
CA HIS A 186 -6.99 0.22 -3.17
C HIS A 186 -8.27 0.39 -2.37
N ALA A 187 -8.19 0.53 -1.04
CA ALA A 187 -9.35 0.83 -0.22
C ALA A 187 -10.01 2.16 -0.64
N TYR A 188 -9.25 3.17 -1.10
CA TYR A 188 -9.81 4.44 -1.60
C TYR A 188 -10.56 4.30 -2.93
N LEU A 189 -10.42 3.17 -3.62
CA LEU A 189 -11.11 2.86 -4.88
C LEU A 189 -12.33 1.95 -4.65
N GLY A 190 -12.68 1.66 -3.39
CA GLY A 190 -13.67 0.65 -3.03
C GLY A 190 -13.25 -0.77 -3.43
N LEU A 191 -11.93 -1.03 -3.45
CA LEU A 191 -11.35 -2.32 -3.82
C LEU A 191 -10.59 -2.92 -2.64
N SER A 192 -10.48 -4.25 -2.62
CA SER A 192 -9.70 -4.95 -1.61
C SER A 192 -8.20 -4.62 -1.69
N PRO A 193 -7.55 -4.28 -0.57
CA PRO A 193 -6.08 -4.27 -0.46
C PRO A 193 -5.41 -5.64 -0.63
N GLY A 194 -6.19 -6.74 -0.62
CA GLY A 194 -5.76 -8.11 -0.84
C GLY A 194 -5.56 -8.43 -2.32
N LEU A 195 -6.39 -9.29 -2.88
CA LEU A 195 -6.25 -9.77 -4.27
C LEU A 195 -6.57 -8.68 -5.29
N ASP A 196 -7.49 -7.75 -5.03
CA ASP A 196 -7.80 -6.68 -6.00
C ASP A 196 -6.59 -5.75 -6.23
N PHE A 197 -5.74 -5.51 -5.23
CA PHE A 197 -4.51 -4.71 -5.39
C PHE A 197 -3.56 -5.24 -6.47
N GLU A 198 -3.46 -6.56 -6.62
CA GLU A 198 -2.52 -7.24 -7.51
C GLU A 198 -3.19 -7.83 -8.78
N SER A 199 -4.51 -7.76 -8.85
CA SER A 199 -5.31 -8.22 -9.99
C SER A 199 -6.08 -7.11 -10.71
N ARG A 200 -6.32 -5.94 -10.10
CA ARG A 200 -6.96 -4.78 -10.73
C ARG A 200 -6.00 -3.60 -10.78
N ILE A 201 -5.41 -3.38 -11.94
CA ILE A 201 -4.36 -2.38 -12.17
C ILE A 201 -4.94 -1.21 -12.92
N TYR A 202 -4.66 0.01 -12.48
CA TYR A 202 -5.07 1.23 -13.18
C TYR A 202 -3.85 1.88 -13.81
N ALA A 203 -3.82 1.97 -15.14
CA ALA A 203 -2.75 2.58 -15.90
C ALA A 203 -3.09 4.04 -16.20
N LYS A 204 -2.26 4.98 -15.74
CA LYS A 204 -2.46 6.41 -15.97
C LYS A 204 -2.01 6.76 -17.39
N ILE A 205 -2.84 6.46 -18.39
CA ILE A 205 -2.47 6.51 -19.81
C ILE A 205 -1.94 7.89 -20.28
N ASN A 206 -2.37 8.95 -19.59
CA ASN A 206 -1.96 10.34 -19.84
C ASN A 206 -0.76 10.81 -18.98
N ALA A 207 -0.02 9.90 -18.36
CA ALA A 207 1.10 10.24 -17.47
C ALA A 207 2.22 11.06 -18.16
N PRO A 208 2.68 10.73 -19.39
CA PRO A 208 3.70 11.52 -20.08
C PRO A 208 3.25 12.95 -20.35
N GLU A 209 2.02 13.15 -20.83
CA GLU A 209 1.47 14.46 -21.17
C GLU A 209 1.25 15.32 -19.92
N LEU A 210 0.83 14.70 -18.81
CA LEU A 210 0.73 15.38 -17.52
C LEU A 210 2.10 15.80 -16.98
N LEU A 211 3.12 14.95 -17.16
CA LEU A 211 4.47 15.24 -16.71
C LEU A 211 5.03 16.41 -17.52
N GLU A 212 4.96 16.31 -18.84
CA GLU A 212 5.39 17.37 -19.76
C GLU A 212 4.75 18.71 -19.40
N ARG A 213 3.42 18.74 -19.22
CA ARG A 213 2.68 19.94 -18.80
C ARG A 213 3.16 20.50 -17.46
N GLU A 214 3.52 19.65 -16.51
CA GLU A 214 4.02 20.08 -15.20
C GLU A 214 5.42 20.69 -15.29
N LEU A 215 6.33 20.04 -16.02
CA LEU A 215 7.70 20.50 -16.24
C LEU A 215 7.76 21.79 -17.08
N SER A 216 6.72 22.05 -17.88
CA SER A 216 6.58 23.24 -18.72
C SER A 216 6.20 24.52 -17.96
N LYS A 217 5.83 24.42 -16.68
CA LYS A 217 5.40 25.61 -15.92
C LYS A 217 6.60 26.54 -15.68
N LYS A 218 6.41 27.85 -15.91
CA LYS A 218 7.43 28.88 -15.62
C LYS A 218 7.90 28.88 -14.16
N SER A 219 7.05 28.45 -13.24
CA SER A 219 7.34 28.35 -11.81
C SER A 219 7.97 27.01 -11.40
N TYR A 220 8.20 26.10 -12.34
CA TYR A 220 8.74 24.77 -12.03
C TYR A 220 10.21 24.89 -11.65
N VAL A 221 10.57 24.29 -10.51
CA VAL A 221 11.95 24.17 -10.06
C VAL A 221 12.29 22.67 -10.08
N PRO A 222 13.34 22.26 -10.82
CA PRO A 222 13.71 20.85 -10.90
C PRO A 222 14.16 20.33 -9.54
N GLU A 223 13.67 19.16 -9.18
CA GLU A 223 14.08 18.39 -8.01
C GLU A 223 13.99 16.90 -8.35
N PRO A 224 14.85 16.01 -7.81
CA PRO A 224 14.85 14.60 -8.18
C PRO A 224 13.48 13.94 -7.99
N ILE A 225 12.96 13.35 -9.08
CA ILE A 225 11.71 12.58 -9.03
C ILE A 225 12.02 11.13 -8.62
N ALA A 226 11.32 10.60 -7.63
CA ALA A 226 11.38 9.18 -7.29
C ALA A 226 10.32 8.39 -8.08
N LEU A 227 10.77 7.62 -9.07
CA LEU A 227 9.93 6.83 -9.97
C LEU A 227 9.68 5.42 -9.41
N GLY A 228 8.42 5.01 -9.36
CA GLY A 228 8.02 3.65 -9.02
C GLY A 228 8.05 3.30 -7.53
N VAL A 229 7.99 4.30 -6.65
CA VAL A 229 8.13 4.11 -5.20
C VAL A 229 6.90 3.50 -4.52
N ASN A 230 5.69 3.76 -5.03
CA ASN A 230 4.44 3.24 -4.45
C ASN A 230 3.96 1.99 -5.21
N THR A 231 4.09 2.00 -6.54
CA THR A 231 3.80 0.87 -7.41
C THR A 231 4.94 0.73 -8.41
N ASP A 232 5.31 -0.51 -8.74
CA ASP A 232 6.47 -0.72 -9.62
C ASP A 232 6.19 -0.22 -11.03
N ALA A 233 7.05 0.68 -11.53
CA ALA A 233 6.91 1.27 -12.85
C ALA A 233 7.18 0.25 -13.98
N TRP A 234 7.89 -0.85 -13.69
CA TRP A 234 8.23 -1.91 -14.66
C TRP A 234 7.52 -3.24 -14.34
N GLN A 235 6.38 -3.19 -13.67
CA GLN A 235 5.52 -4.36 -13.47
C GLN A 235 5.09 -5.00 -14.81
N PRO A 236 4.65 -6.27 -14.85
CA PRO A 236 4.38 -7.01 -16.08
C PRO A 236 3.63 -6.25 -17.20
N VAL A 237 2.56 -5.52 -16.91
CA VAL A 237 1.79 -4.74 -17.90
C VAL A 237 2.60 -3.66 -18.63
N GLU A 238 3.69 -3.18 -18.03
CA GLU A 238 4.59 -2.21 -18.68
C GLU A 238 5.29 -2.79 -19.91
N ARG A 239 5.33 -4.13 -20.07
CA ARG A 239 5.83 -4.77 -21.29
C ARG A 239 5.07 -4.28 -22.53
N ASP A 240 3.76 -4.14 -22.39
CA ASP A 240 2.85 -3.84 -23.49
C ASP A 240 2.55 -2.34 -23.55
N LEU A 241 2.27 -1.69 -22.41
CA LEU A 241 1.84 -0.29 -22.38
C LEU A 241 2.95 0.72 -22.60
N ARG A 242 4.21 0.38 -22.26
CA ARG A 242 5.38 1.26 -22.39
C ARG A 242 5.15 2.66 -21.79
N LEU A 243 4.33 2.75 -20.74
CA LEU A 243 3.94 4.01 -20.13
C LEU A 243 5.13 4.63 -19.38
N THR A 244 5.87 3.79 -18.66
CA THR A 244 7.10 4.20 -17.98
C THR A 244 8.17 4.62 -18.96
N ARG A 245 8.31 3.90 -20.09
CA ARG A 245 9.23 4.32 -21.15
C ARG A 245 8.92 5.74 -21.66
N ARG A 246 7.66 6.04 -22.00
CA ARG A 246 7.25 7.39 -22.44
C ARG A 246 7.48 8.46 -21.37
N VAL A 247 7.31 8.12 -20.10
CA VAL A 247 7.66 9.02 -18.98
C VAL A 247 9.17 9.30 -18.97
N ILE A 248 10.02 8.30 -19.20
CA ILE A 248 11.48 8.45 -19.24
C ILE A 248 11.90 9.25 -20.47
N GLU A 249 11.23 9.10 -21.62
CA GLU A 249 11.46 9.92 -22.81
C GLU A 249 11.28 11.42 -22.50
N VAL A 250 10.16 11.79 -21.86
CA VAL A 250 9.92 13.17 -21.39
C VAL A 250 11.03 13.64 -20.43
N LEU A 251 11.41 12.82 -19.45
CA LEU A 251 12.49 13.19 -18.51
C LEU A 251 13.84 13.35 -19.21
N SER A 252 14.14 12.53 -20.21
CA SER A 252 15.37 12.58 -20.99
C SER A 252 15.43 13.85 -21.85
N GLU A 253 14.35 14.16 -22.57
CA GLU A 253 14.21 15.38 -23.39
C GLU A 253 14.36 16.65 -22.56
N ARG A 254 13.77 16.65 -21.36
CA ARG A 254 13.84 17.75 -20.40
C ARG A 254 15.16 17.79 -19.63
N GLN A 255 16.05 16.81 -19.85
CA GLN A 255 17.26 16.60 -19.07
C GLN A 255 16.97 16.70 -17.55
N HIS A 256 15.87 16.09 -17.12
CA HIS A 256 15.37 16.16 -15.76
C HIS A 256 15.87 14.96 -14.94
N PRO A 257 16.49 15.18 -13.77
CA PRO A 257 17.02 14.08 -12.98
C PRO A 257 15.92 13.27 -12.30
N PHE A 258 16.13 11.97 -12.17
CA PHE A 258 15.25 11.08 -11.42
C PHE A 258 15.98 9.87 -10.87
N ALA A 259 15.43 9.30 -9.80
CA ALA A 259 15.85 8.02 -9.25
C ALA A 259 14.71 7.02 -9.39
N ALA A 260 15.03 5.78 -9.76
CA ALA A 260 14.04 4.71 -9.89
C ALA A 260 14.26 3.63 -8.85
N ILE A 261 13.18 3.03 -8.34
CA ILE A 261 13.23 1.79 -7.56
C ILE A 261 12.36 0.72 -8.21
N THR A 262 12.87 -0.50 -8.37
CA THR A 262 12.13 -1.60 -8.99
C THR A 262 12.55 -2.98 -8.47
N LYS A 263 11.65 -3.96 -8.66
CA LYS A 263 11.91 -5.41 -8.53
C LYS A 263 11.91 -6.12 -9.88
N SER A 264 11.71 -5.38 -10.96
CA SER A 264 11.58 -5.93 -12.31
C SER A 264 12.88 -5.78 -13.07
N SER A 265 13.22 -6.78 -13.88
CA SER A 265 14.31 -6.68 -14.83
C SER A 265 13.94 -5.98 -16.13
N LEU A 266 12.66 -5.62 -16.31
CA LEU A 266 12.20 -4.93 -17.52
C LEU A 266 12.82 -3.51 -17.64
N ILE A 267 13.37 -2.96 -16.55
CA ILE A 267 14.19 -1.74 -16.58
C ILE A 267 15.33 -1.80 -17.61
N GLU A 268 15.88 -2.99 -17.89
CA GLU A 268 16.94 -3.17 -18.87
C GLU A 268 16.52 -2.80 -20.30
N ARG A 269 15.22 -2.86 -20.60
CA ARG A 269 14.67 -2.47 -21.91
C ARG A 269 14.96 -0.99 -22.23
N ASP A 270 15.01 -0.16 -21.20
CA ASP A 270 15.09 1.29 -21.34
C ASP A 270 16.53 1.82 -21.16
N LEU A 271 17.53 0.93 -21.19
CA LEU A 271 18.96 1.26 -21.10
C LEU A 271 19.41 2.31 -22.12
N ASP A 272 18.80 2.32 -23.31
CA ASP A 272 19.07 3.28 -24.37
C ASP A 272 18.78 4.74 -23.95
N LEU A 273 17.85 4.94 -23.02
CA LEU A 273 17.56 6.23 -22.41
C LEU A 273 18.31 6.42 -21.08
N LEU A 274 18.35 5.38 -20.25
CA LEU A 274 18.85 5.45 -18.88
C LEU A 274 20.38 5.62 -18.80
N ALA A 275 21.15 4.92 -19.64
CA ALA A 275 22.61 4.99 -19.58
C ALA A 275 23.15 6.39 -19.98
N PRO A 276 22.66 7.04 -21.06
CA PRO A 276 23.04 8.43 -21.34
C PRO A 276 22.65 9.41 -20.23
N MET A 277 21.51 9.23 -19.57
CA MET A 277 21.11 10.05 -18.43
C MET A 277 22.03 9.84 -17.22
N ALA A 278 22.41 8.60 -16.93
CA ALA A 278 23.35 8.29 -15.85
C ALA A 278 24.75 8.86 -16.13
N ALA A 279 25.21 8.84 -17.38
CA ALA A 279 26.49 9.45 -17.77
C ALA A 279 26.52 10.97 -17.52
N ARG A 280 25.36 11.63 -17.56
CA ARG A 280 25.18 13.05 -17.19
C ARG A 280 24.90 13.25 -15.69
N GLY A 281 24.97 12.21 -14.87
CA GLY A 281 24.64 12.29 -13.44
C GLY A 281 23.15 12.50 -13.13
N GLN A 282 22.25 12.24 -14.09
CA GLN A 282 20.82 12.55 -13.98
C GLN A 282 19.96 11.34 -13.60
N PHE A 283 20.53 10.13 -13.62
CA PHE A 283 19.80 8.91 -13.30
C PHE A 283 20.58 7.98 -12.37
N MET A 284 19.86 7.39 -11.42
CA MET A 284 20.31 6.25 -10.64
C MET A 284 19.16 5.26 -10.41
N ALA A 285 19.50 3.98 -10.26
CA ALA A 285 18.54 2.93 -10.01
C ALA A 285 18.75 2.30 -8.63
N ALA A 286 17.65 1.83 -8.02
CA ALA A 286 17.66 0.97 -6.85
C ALA A 286 16.93 -0.33 -7.18
N ILE A 287 17.60 -1.47 -7.02
CA ILE A 287 16.98 -2.78 -7.20
C ILE A 287 16.65 -3.38 -5.83
N THR A 288 15.39 -3.75 -5.61
CA THR A 288 15.00 -4.38 -4.34
C THR A 288 15.28 -5.88 -4.38
N ILE A 289 16.08 -6.39 -3.46
CA ILE A 289 16.31 -7.83 -3.25
C ILE A 289 16.00 -8.14 -1.78
N THR A 290 14.96 -8.94 -1.56
CA THR A 290 14.49 -9.31 -0.22
C THR A 290 15.24 -10.52 0.33
N THR A 291 15.48 -11.52 -0.52
CA THR A 291 16.13 -12.79 -0.22
C THR A 291 16.75 -13.35 -1.51
N LEU A 292 17.72 -14.25 -1.37
CA LEU A 292 18.23 -15.07 -2.47
C LEU A 292 17.47 -16.40 -2.62
N ASP A 293 16.64 -16.75 -1.64
CA ASP A 293 15.83 -17.96 -1.65
C ASP A 293 14.64 -17.82 -2.63
N ALA A 294 14.61 -18.67 -3.66
CA ALA A 294 13.58 -18.65 -4.69
C ALA A 294 12.22 -19.16 -4.20
N GLU A 295 12.15 -20.01 -3.18
CA GLU A 295 10.90 -20.49 -2.58
C GLU A 295 10.25 -19.39 -1.73
N ILE A 296 11.03 -18.72 -0.90
CA ILE A 296 10.55 -17.56 -0.13
C ILE A 296 10.13 -16.45 -1.10
N ALA A 297 10.93 -16.14 -2.13
CA ALA A 297 10.58 -15.11 -3.10
C ALA A 297 9.27 -15.42 -3.85
N ARG A 298 9.03 -16.70 -4.21
CA ARG A 298 7.79 -17.13 -4.91
C ARG A 298 6.53 -16.96 -4.08
N THR A 299 6.61 -17.06 -2.75
CA THR A 299 5.46 -16.85 -1.86
C THR A 299 5.31 -15.38 -1.50
N LEU A 300 6.42 -14.66 -1.31
CA LEU A 300 6.42 -13.30 -0.80
C LEU A 300 6.16 -12.24 -1.90
N GLU A 301 6.67 -12.48 -3.11
CA GLU A 301 6.62 -11.56 -4.27
C GLU A 301 6.47 -12.33 -5.60
N PRO A 302 5.34 -13.06 -5.77
CA PRO A 302 5.19 -14.15 -6.74
C PRO A 302 5.36 -13.77 -8.22
N ARG A 303 5.13 -12.51 -8.57
CA ARG A 303 5.20 -12.02 -9.96
C ARG A 303 6.30 -10.97 -10.15
N ALA A 304 7.11 -10.72 -9.13
CA ALA A 304 8.35 -9.97 -9.29
C ALA A 304 9.41 -10.83 -10.01
N ALA A 305 10.47 -10.21 -10.51
CA ALA A 305 11.58 -10.97 -11.08
C ALA A 305 12.26 -11.84 -10.00
N THR A 306 12.72 -13.03 -10.38
CA THR A 306 13.42 -13.92 -9.45
C THR A 306 14.66 -13.24 -8.85
N PRO A 307 15.13 -13.65 -7.66
CA PRO A 307 16.34 -13.07 -7.06
C PRO A 307 17.55 -13.11 -7.99
N SER A 308 17.78 -14.23 -8.67
CA SER A 308 18.86 -14.37 -9.66
C SER A 308 18.71 -13.43 -10.86
N ARG A 309 17.47 -13.21 -11.33
CA ARG A 309 17.20 -12.27 -12.43
C ARG A 309 17.43 -10.82 -12.00
N ARG A 310 17.16 -10.47 -10.74
CA ARG A 310 17.45 -9.14 -10.16
C ARG A 310 18.94 -8.90 -9.97
N LEU A 311 19.70 -9.91 -9.53
CA LEU A 311 21.18 -9.81 -9.49
C LEU A 311 21.76 -9.59 -10.88
N ARG A 312 21.24 -10.28 -11.90
CA ARG A 312 21.63 -10.03 -13.30
C ARG A 312 21.31 -8.60 -13.72
N ALA A 313 20.13 -8.08 -13.35
CA ALA A 313 19.77 -6.70 -13.67
C ALA A 313 20.71 -5.68 -13.02
N ILE A 314 21.12 -5.89 -11.77
CA ILE A 314 22.14 -5.05 -11.10
C ILE A 314 23.43 -5.05 -11.92
N ARG A 315 23.90 -6.23 -12.36
CA ARG A 315 25.10 -6.36 -13.20
C ARG A 315 24.98 -5.61 -14.51
N THR A 316 23.90 -5.86 -15.27
CA THR A 316 23.65 -5.20 -16.55
C THR A 316 23.61 -3.67 -16.41
N LEU A 317 22.91 -3.15 -15.40
CA LEU A 317 22.81 -1.71 -15.16
C LEU A 317 24.17 -1.11 -14.76
N SER A 318 24.92 -1.78 -13.88
CA SER A 318 26.24 -1.34 -13.42
C SER A 318 27.27 -1.33 -14.56
N GLU A 319 27.29 -2.37 -15.41
CA GLU A 319 28.13 -2.46 -16.60
C GLU A 319 27.79 -1.38 -17.64
N ALA A 320 26.52 -0.93 -17.70
CA ALA A 320 26.09 0.22 -18.51
C ALA A 320 26.45 1.59 -17.90
N GLY A 321 27.18 1.62 -16.78
CA GLY A 321 27.62 2.85 -16.11
C GLY A 321 26.58 3.48 -15.18
N ILE A 322 25.42 2.84 -14.98
CA ILE A 322 24.36 3.37 -14.12
C ILE A 322 24.74 3.18 -12.64
N PRO A 323 24.66 4.21 -11.78
CA PRO A 323 24.74 4.01 -10.33
C PRO A 323 23.59 3.11 -9.84
N VAL A 324 23.93 1.94 -9.29
CA VAL A 324 22.94 0.99 -8.78
C VAL A 324 23.05 0.88 -7.26
N GLY A 325 21.99 1.29 -6.57
CA GLY A 325 21.75 0.93 -5.18
C GLY A 325 20.95 -0.37 -5.05
N VAL A 326 21.01 -0.99 -3.88
CA VAL A 326 20.12 -2.09 -3.51
C VAL A 326 19.30 -1.74 -2.28
N SER A 327 18.06 -2.22 -2.27
CA SER A 327 17.15 -2.11 -1.13
C SER A 327 16.84 -3.50 -0.61
N ILE A 328 17.31 -3.80 0.61
CA ILE A 328 16.95 -5.02 1.34
C ILE A 328 15.68 -4.72 2.13
N ALA A 329 14.55 -4.83 1.45
CA ALA A 329 13.27 -4.35 1.98
C ALA A 329 12.11 -5.26 1.53
N PRO A 330 11.42 -5.94 2.46
CA PRO A 330 11.59 -5.87 3.91
C PRO A 330 12.61 -6.87 4.47
N VAL A 331 13.27 -6.47 5.56
CA VAL A 331 13.87 -7.40 6.52
C VAL A 331 12.76 -7.94 7.41
N ILE A 332 12.48 -9.24 7.30
CA ILE A 332 11.45 -9.98 8.02
C ILE A 332 12.16 -10.96 8.97
N PRO A 333 11.98 -10.84 10.30
CA PRO A 333 12.59 -11.74 11.28
C PRO A 333 12.35 -13.22 10.91
N PHE A 334 13.38 -14.06 10.99
CA PHE A 334 13.31 -15.51 10.71
C PHE A 334 12.83 -15.92 9.31
N VAL A 335 12.61 -14.98 8.39
CA VAL A 335 12.19 -15.26 7.01
C VAL A 335 13.25 -14.76 6.03
N THR A 336 13.48 -13.44 5.96
CA THR A 336 14.50 -12.84 5.07
C THR A 336 15.73 -12.35 5.84
N GLU A 337 15.56 -12.06 7.13
CA GLU A 337 16.61 -11.54 8.01
C GLU A 337 17.87 -12.43 8.13
N PRO A 338 17.78 -13.78 8.18
CA PRO A 338 18.97 -14.61 8.28
C PRO A 338 19.97 -14.42 7.14
N ASP A 339 19.48 -14.04 5.96
CA ASP A 339 20.26 -13.95 4.72
C ASP A 339 20.79 -12.56 4.38
N MET A 340 20.62 -11.57 5.28
CA MET A 340 20.91 -10.16 4.97
C MET A 340 22.35 -9.94 4.44
N GLU A 341 23.36 -10.51 5.09
CA GLU A 341 24.76 -10.35 4.68
C GLU A 341 25.06 -11.06 3.36
N ARG A 342 24.48 -12.25 3.16
CA ARG A 342 24.62 -13.03 1.92
C ARG A 342 23.99 -12.31 0.73
N VAL A 343 22.84 -11.68 0.94
CA VAL A 343 22.20 -10.80 -0.06
C VAL A 343 23.09 -9.61 -0.37
N LEU A 344 23.65 -8.94 0.65
CA LEU A 344 24.56 -7.80 0.44
C LEU A 344 25.81 -8.19 -0.33
N GLU A 345 26.44 -9.32 0.00
CA GLU A 345 27.60 -9.87 -0.71
C GLU A 345 27.28 -10.08 -2.19
N ALA A 346 26.20 -10.81 -2.50
CA ALA A 346 25.79 -11.06 -3.88
C ALA A 346 25.46 -9.77 -4.65
N CYS A 347 24.85 -8.78 -3.98
CA CYS A 347 24.55 -7.49 -4.59
C CYS A 347 25.83 -6.69 -4.91
N ALA A 348 26.81 -6.69 -3.99
CA ALA A 348 28.09 -6.03 -4.19
C ALA A 348 28.88 -6.69 -5.34
N GLU A 349 28.91 -8.02 -5.40
CA GLU A 349 29.51 -8.79 -6.51
C GLU A 349 28.81 -8.57 -7.86
N ALA A 350 27.52 -8.23 -7.83
CA ALA A 350 26.77 -7.82 -9.02
C ALA A 350 27.07 -6.37 -9.44
N GLY A 351 27.82 -5.59 -8.66
CA GLY A 351 28.20 -4.22 -9.00
C GLY A 351 27.31 -3.14 -8.39
N ALA A 352 26.56 -3.45 -7.33
CA ALA A 352 25.88 -2.43 -6.54
C ALA A 352 26.90 -1.53 -5.82
N SER A 353 26.67 -0.22 -5.83
CA SER A 353 27.51 0.76 -5.12
C SER A 353 26.94 1.15 -3.76
N ASN A 354 25.62 1.10 -3.61
CA ASN A 354 24.90 1.57 -2.44
C ASN A 354 23.96 0.49 -1.91
N ALA A 355 23.68 0.49 -0.62
CA ALA A 355 22.71 -0.40 0.01
C ALA A 355 21.91 0.33 1.09
N SER A 356 20.65 -0.06 1.21
CA SER A 356 19.74 0.34 2.29
C SER A 356 18.95 -0.88 2.74
N TYR A 357 18.37 -0.81 3.94
CA TYR A 357 17.40 -1.81 4.40
C TYR A 357 16.20 -1.13 5.04
N ILE A 358 15.05 -1.80 5.00
CA ILE A 358 13.83 -1.39 5.70
C ILE A 358 13.30 -2.62 6.43
N VAL A 359 13.03 -2.49 7.73
CA VAL A 359 12.34 -3.51 8.51
C VAL A 359 10.87 -3.55 8.09
N LEU A 360 10.28 -4.75 8.08
CA LEU A 360 8.87 -4.97 7.77
C LEU A 360 7.94 -3.90 8.37
N ARG A 361 7.03 -3.41 7.53
CA ARG A 361 6.01 -2.41 7.85
C ARG A 361 4.65 -3.00 7.53
N LEU A 362 3.73 -2.92 8.49
CA LEU A 362 2.40 -3.51 8.40
C LEU A 362 1.29 -2.45 8.63
N PRO A 363 1.21 -1.40 7.80
CA PRO A 363 0.16 -0.40 7.95
C PRO A 363 -1.22 -1.00 7.62
N TRP A 364 -2.24 -0.68 8.42
CA TRP A 364 -3.64 -0.95 8.11
C TRP A 364 -3.92 -2.42 7.72
N GLU A 365 -4.54 -2.66 6.57
CA GLU A 365 -4.91 -3.98 6.04
C GLU A 365 -3.71 -4.88 5.75
N VAL A 366 -2.50 -4.32 5.67
CA VAL A 366 -1.28 -5.12 5.45
C VAL A 366 -1.00 -6.04 6.64
N ALA A 367 -1.31 -5.62 7.88
CA ALA A 367 -1.09 -6.43 9.07
C ALA A 367 -1.88 -7.76 9.05
N PRO A 368 -3.23 -7.76 8.92
CA PRO A 368 -3.99 -9.00 8.81
C PRO A 368 -3.60 -9.82 7.57
N LEU A 369 -3.44 -9.20 6.39
CA LEU A 369 -3.03 -9.91 5.18
C LEU A 369 -1.68 -10.64 5.34
N PHE A 370 -0.72 -10.01 6.01
CA PHE A 370 0.59 -10.62 6.26
C PHE A 370 0.54 -11.74 7.29
N LYS A 371 -0.33 -11.63 8.31
CA LYS A 371 -0.57 -12.71 9.27
C LYS A 371 -1.17 -13.94 8.58
N ASP A 372 -2.18 -13.75 7.73
CA ASP A 372 -2.77 -14.85 6.96
C ASP A 372 -1.72 -15.54 6.08
N TRP A 373 -0.85 -14.76 5.45
CA TRP A 373 0.25 -15.29 4.65
C TRP A 373 1.29 -16.05 5.47
N LEU A 374 1.64 -15.57 6.67
CA LEU A 374 2.51 -16.29 7.60
C LEU A 374 1.89 -17.62 8.02
N THR A 375 0.59 -17.64 8.36
CA THR A 375 -0.12 -18.88 8.70
C THR A 375 -0.11 -19.87 7.53
N ALA A 376 -0.31 -19.38 6.31
CA ALA A 376 -0.37 -20.24 5.12
C ALA A 376 0.98 -20.80 4.66
N HIS A 377 2.07 -20.03 4.84
CA HIS A 377 3.39 -20.39 4.27
C HIS A 377 4.47 -20.70 5.31
N PHE A 378 4.30 -20.22 6.55
CA PHE A 378 5.27 -20.30 7.64
C PHE A 378 4.60 -20.54 9.00
N PRO A 379 3.67 -21.53 9.14
CA PRO A 379 2.85 -21.70 10.33
C PRO A 379 3.68 -21.84 11.61
N ASP A 380 4.75 -22.64 11.58
CA ASP A 380 5.64 -22.88 12.73
C ASP A 380 6.43 -21.64 13.18
N ARG A 381 6.48 -20.60 12.32
CA ARG A 381 7.20 -19.35 12.59
C ARG A 381 6.28 -18.15 12.81
N ALA A 382 5.00 -18.25 12.45
CA ALA A 382 4.08 -17.10 12.36
C ALA A 382 4.06 -16.24 13.63
N ASP A 383 3.79 -16.86 14.78
CA ASP A 383 3.73 -16.17 16.08
C ASP A 383 5.08 -15.58 16.48
N ARG A 384 6.16 -16.31 16.21
CA ARG A 384 7.52 -15.89 16.53
C ARG A 384 7.95 -14.68 15.69
N VAL A 385 7.59 -14.65 14.40
CA VAL A 385 7.82 -13.51 13.51
C VAL A 385 7.05 -12.30 14.02
N MET A 386 5.75 -12.45 14.28
CA MET A 386 4.91 -11.34 14.75
C MET A 386 5.29 -10.85 16.14
N SER A 387 5.81 -11.72 17.02
CA SER A 387 6.38 -11.29 18.30
C SER A 387 7.58 -10.36 18.09
N ARG A 388 8.52 -10.71 17.19
CA ARG A 388 9.69 -9.84 16.91
C ARG A 388 9.32 -8.55 16.19
N VAL A 389 8.29 -8.57 15.34
CA VAL A 389 7.73 -7.35 14.77
C VAL A 389 7.23 -6.44 15.89
N ARG A 390 6.45 -6.96 16.84
CA ARG A 390 5.92 -6.19 17.99
C ARG A 390 7.02 -5.68 18.91
N ASP A 391 8.07 -6.46 19.17
CA ASP A 391 9.23 -6.04 19.97
C ASP A 391 9.87 -4.76 19.40
N MET A 392 9.94 -4.64 18.06
CA MET A 392 10.51 -3.49 17.37
C MET A 392 9.56 -2.28 17.26
N ARG A 393 8.35 -2.36 17.84
CA ARG A 393 7.23 -1.44 17.63
C ARG A 393 6.47 -1.13 18.93
N GLY A 394 7.12 -1.27 20.08
CA GLY A 394 6.48 -1.05 21.38
C GLY A 394 5.23 -1.89 21.63
N GLY A 395 5.21 -3.14 21.14
CA GLY A 395 4.10 -4.09 21.31
C GLY A 395 3.03 -4.07 20.21
N LYS A 396 3.11 -3.14 19.25
CA LYS A 396 2.12 -2.99 18.15
C LYS A 396 2.56 -3.74 16.90
N ASP A 397 1.63 -4.09 16.01
CA ASP A 397 1.98 -4.64 14.70
C ASP A 397 2.66 -3.60 13.79
N TYR A 398 2.36 -2.31 14.00
CA TYR A 398 2.95 -1.21 13.26
C TYR A 398 2.92 0.10 14.05
N ASP A 399 3.96 0.90 13.84
CA ASP A 399 4.07 2.29 14.29
C ASP A 399 4.39 3.18 13.09
N SER A 400 3.60 4.24 12.90
CA SER A 400 3.73 5.20 11.80
C SER A 400 4.67 6.36 12.11
N SER A 401 5.20 6.45 13.33
CA SER A 401 6.12 7.49 13.78
C SER A 401 7.33 7.60 12.86
N PHE A 402 7.68 8.84 12.49
CA PHE A 402 8.90 9.09 11.73
C PHE A 402 10.14 8.62 12.51
N SER A 403 11.23 8.40 11.80
CA SER A 403 12.50 7.83 12.27
C SER A 403 12.46 6.35 12.66
N THR A 404 11.39 5.88 13.31
CA THR A 404 11.28 4.50 13.80
C THR A 404 10.55 3.59 12.83
N ARG A 405 9.54 4.06 12.09
CA ARG A 405 8.69 3.22 11.19
C ARG A 405 9.47 2.37 10.18
N MET A 406 10.64 2.81 9.71
CA MET A 406 11.46 2.06 8.74
C MET A 406 12.53 1.15 9.39
N LYS A 407 12.97 1.45 10.61
CA LYS A 407 14.14 0.81 11.25
C LYS A 407 13.76 -0.08 12.42
N GLY A 408 12.65 0.21 13.09
CA GLY A 408 12.30 -0.37 14.38
C GLY A 408 13.09 0.26 15.53
N GLU A 409 12.74 -0.15 16.75
CA GLU A 409 13.44 0.19 17.99
C GLU A 409 13.78 -1.07 18.81
N GLY A 410 14.57 -0.89 19.88
CA GLY A 410 14.95 -1.98 20.77
C GLY A 410 16.07 -2.89 20.25
N LEU A 411 16.40 -3.91 21.05
CA LEU A 411 17.60 -4.74 20.87
C LEU A 411 17.65 -5.45 19.52
N TRP A 412 16.51 -5.90 19.01
CA TRP A 412 16.46 -6.58 17.71
C TRP A 412 16.75 -5.60 16.57
N ALA A 413 16.15 -4.41 16.57
CA ALA A 413 16.43 -3.38 15.56
C ALA A 413 17.91 -2.93 15.60
N ASP A 414 18.48 -2.80 16.81
CA ASP A 414 19.89 -2.49 16.98
C ASP A 414 20.82 -3.59 16.44
N LEU A 415 20.47 -4.87 16.66
CA LEU A 415 21.20 -5.99 16.09
C LEU A 415 21.19 -5.93 14.55
N LEU A 416 20.03 -5.72 13.93
CA LEU A 416 19.90 -5.58 12.47
C LEU A 416 20.75 -4.43 11.94
N LYS A 417 20.68 -3.27 12.61
CA LYS A 417 21.47 -2.09 12.26
C LYS A 417 22.97 -2.37 12.33
N GLN A 418 23.44 -3.03 13.38
CA GLN A 418 24.85 -3.38 13.54
C GLN A 418 25.32 -4.38 12.47
N ARG A 419 24.54 -5.44 12.23
CA ARG A 419 24.80 -6.44 11.18
C ARG A 419 24.93 -5.77 9.81
N PHE A 420 23.93 -4.98 9.44
CA PHE A 420 23.90 -4.25 8.17
C PHE A 420 25.09 -3.30 8.01
N HIS A 421 25.38 -2.44 9.01
CA HIS A 421 26.48 -1.48 8.92
C HIS A 421 27.86 -2.15 8.85
N LYS A 422 28.06 -3.25 9.58
CA LYS A 422 29.31 -4.03 9.51
C LYS A 422 29.50 -4.64 8.12
N ALA A 423 28.44 -5.23 7.57
CA ALA A 423 28.48 -5.82 6.23
C ALA A 423 28.72 -4.77 5.13
N VAL A 424 27.98 -3.66 5.15
CA VAL A 424 28.16 -2.54 4.20
C VAL A 424 29.59 -2.01 4.24
N ARG A 425 30.16 -1.79 5.44
CA ARG A 425 31.54 -1.32 5.60
C ARG A 425 32.55 -2.32 5.04
N ARG A 426 32.40 -3.60 5.36
CA ARG A 426 33.27 -4.69 4.88
C ARG A 426 33.24 -4.80 3.35
N LEU A 427 32.07 -4.65 2.75
CA LEU A 427 31.86 -4.75 1.30
C LEU A 427 32.20 -3.47 0.55
N GLY A 428 32.53 -2.38 1.25
CA GLY A 428 32.83 -1.10 0.62
C GLY A 428 31.63 -0.45 -0.08
N LEU A 429 30.41 -0.81 0.30
CA LEU A 429 29.17 -0.18 -0.17
C LEU A 429 28.97 1.18 0.52
N ASN A 430 28.12 2.03 -0.06
CA ASN A 430 27.76 3.36 0.48
C ASN A 430 28.96 4.32 0.59
N ARG A 431 29.92 4.23 -0.33
CA ARG A 431 30.95 5.26 -0.47
C ARG A 431 30.28 6.57 -0.89
N ARG A 432 30.80 7.70 -0.39
CA ARG A 432 30.32 9.04 -0.75
C ARG A 432 31.04 9.56 -2.00
N ASP A 433 31.22 8.70 -2.98
CA ASP A 433 31.91 8.99 -4.24
C ASP A 433 31.00 9.63 -5.28
N ARG A 434 29.68 9.45 -5.15
CA ARG A 434 28.68 10.05 -6.04
C ARG A 434 27.83 11.08 -5.29
N GLY A 435 27.72 12.27 -5.88
CA GLY A 435 26.92 13.38 -5.37
C GLY A 435 25.42 13.22 -5.61
N ILE A 436 24.66 14.29 -5.36
CA ILE A 436 23.23 14.38 -5.71
C ILE A 436 23.08 14.35 -7.24
N LEU A 437 21.94 13.88 -7.75
CA LEU A 437 21.64 13.92 -9.19
C LEU A 437 21.72 15.35 -9.74
N ASP A 438 22.27 15.49 -10.94
CA ASP A 438 22.52 16.78 -11.57
C ASP A 438 21.24 17.41 -12.14
N MET A 439 20.87 18.57 -11.59
CA MET A 439 19.72 19.38 -11.97
C MET A 439 20.10 20.57 -12.88
N SER A 440 21.39 20.86 -13.05
CA SER A 440 21.88 22.09 -13.71
C SER A 440 21.57 22.14 -15.20
N HIS A 441 21.37 20.97 -15.82
CA HIS A 441 21.08 20.82 -17.23
C HIS A 441 19.58 20.78 -17.56
N PHE A 442 18.69 20.99 -16.58
CA PHE A 442 17.24 20.98 -16.83
C PHE A 442 16.85 21.98 -17.92
N ARG A 443 16.04 21.53 -18.87
CA ARG A 443 15.55 22.33 -20.01
C ARG A 443 14.08 22.72 -19.81
N PRO A 444 13.79 23.94 -19.32
CA PRO A 444 12.42 24.45 -19.34
C PRO A 444 11.94 24.57 -20.79
N VAL A 445 10.62 24.57 -20.99
CA VAL A 445 10.07 24.91 -22.32
C VAL A 445 10.40 26.37 -22.63
N ASP A 446 11.09 26.60 -23.75
CA ASP A 446 10.95 27.85 -24.48
C ASP A 446 9.51 27.88 -25.00
N VAL A 447 8.58 28.43 -24.22
CA VAL A 447 7.23 28.63 -24.72
C VAL A 447 7.40 29.69 -25.79
N PRO A 448 7.21 29.40 -27.10
CA PRO A 448 7.09 30.48 -28.07
C PRO A 448 6.00 31.37 -27.50
N ARG A 449 6.27 32.67 -27.31
CA ARG A 449 5.20 33.62 -26.97
C ARG A 449 4.09 33.32 -27.97
N ALA A 450 2.97 32.78 -27.50
CA ALA A 450 1.77 32.82 -28.31
C ALA A 450 1.58 34.31 -28.55
N ASP A 451 1.82 34.76 -29.78
CA ASP A 451 1.37 36.07 -30.19
C ASP A 451 -0.10 36.11 -29.79
N LYS A 452 -0.47 37.17 -29.04
CA LYS A 452 -1.87 37.40 -28.72
C LYS A 452 -2.63 37.22 -30.03
N PRO A 453 -3.69 36.37 -30.08
CA PRO A 453 -4.55 36.40 -31.24
C PRO A 453 -4.93 37.87 -31.43
N ALA A 454 -4.67 38.40 -32.62
CA ALA A 454 -5.16 39.71 -32.98
C ALA A 454 -6.64 39.72 -32.61
N HIS A 455 -7.07 40.77 -31.92
CA HIS A 455 -8.46 40.99 -31.59
C HIS A 455 -9.19 41.12 -32.93
N ASP A 456 -9.67 40.01 -33.48
CA ASP A 456 -10.65 40.01 -34.55
C ASP A 456 -11.95 40.44 -33.87
N ASP A 457 -12.14 41.76 -33.81
CA ASP A 457 -13.39 42.38 -33.46
C ASP A 457 -14.33 42.21 -34.67
N PRO A 458 -15.32 41.29 -34.61
CA PRO A 458 -16.22 41.07 -35.74
C PRO A 458 -17.13 42.27 -36.01
N GLN A 459 -17.09 43.29 -35.15
CA GLN A 459 -17.98 44.44 -35.17
C GLN A 459 -17.45 45.63 -35.99
N LEU A 460 -16.19 45.59 -36.45
CA LEU A 460 -15.59 46.65 -37.29
C LEU A 460 -15.67 46.36 -38.80
N ASN A 461 -16.19 45.21 -39.23
CA ASN A 461 -16.39 44.87 -40.64
C ASN A 461 -17.78 45.27 -41.19
N LEU A 462 -18.51 46.15 -40.50
CA LEU A 462 -19.88 46.55 -40.86
C LEU A 462 -20.10 48.07 -40.99
N PHE A 463 -19.02 48.86 -41.13
CA PHE A 463 -19.12 50.28 -41.46
C PHE A 463 -18.17 50.66 -42.59
#